data_AF-A0A0F9B0T5-F1
#
_entry.id   AF-A0A0F9B0T5-F1
#
_cell.length_a   1.000
_cell.length_b   1.000
_cell.length_c   1.000
_cell.angle_alpha   90.00
_cell.angle_beta   90.00
_cell.angle_gamma   90.00
#
_symmetry.space_group_name_H-M   'P 1'
#
loop_
_entity.id
_entity.type
_entity.pdbx_description
1 polymer ?
#
loop_
_entity_poly.entity_id
_entity_poly.type
_entity_poly.pdbx_seq_one_letter_code
_entity_poly.pdbx_strand_id
1 'polypeptide(L)'
;MRKCEVEGCDKKHHASGYCKKHYMIFKRHGDPRAGSFRIGCKVEGCKNKYYAKGYCSNHYSRFTKYGDPLYTKTELHGLSKSSEYRVWVDIKTRCYNKNANQFDRYGGRGINICDKWKYSFSAFYKDMGKKLFLNAQIDRIDNDGNYEPDNCRWVTHVINVRNSSCSKITIQKVNEVRTQYNNGESTITELSEIYGVNRRIIQNIIRQKTWLF
;
A
#
# COMPACT_ATOMS: atom_id res chain seq x y z
N MET A 1 60.31 -6.13 -12.97
CA MET A 1 59.20 -5.52 -12.19
C MET A 1 58.07 -6.54 -12.08
N ARG A 2 57.69 -6.98 -10.88
CA ARG A 2 56.64 -8.00 -10.69
C ARG A 2 55.29 -7.45 -11.21
N LYS A 3 54.53 -8.26 -11.96
CA LYS A 3 53.19 -7.96 -12.45
C LYS A 3 52.11 -8.53 -11.50
N CYS A 4 50.87 -8.11 -11.68
CA CYS A 4 49.71 -8.64 -10.97
C CYS A 4 49.45 -10.11 -11.33
N GLU A 5 49.04 -10.93 -10.36
CA GLU A 5 48.70 -12.36 -10.54
C GLU A 5 47.29 -12.61 -11.09
N VAL A 6 46.48 -11.56 -11.28
CA VAL A 6 45.17 -11.71 -11.92
C VAL A 6 45.39 -11.82 -13.42
N GLU A 7 44.98 -12.96 -14.00
CA GLU A 7 45.06 -13.23 -15.44
C GLU A 7 44.51 -12.06 -16.26
N GLY A 8 45.27 -11.64 -17.27
CA GLY A 8 44.93 -10.50 -18.12
C GLY A 8 45.19 -9.11 -17.52
N CYS A 9 45.87 -9.00 -16.36
CA CYS A 9 46.22 -7.72 -15.74
C CYS A 9 47.71 -7.40 -15.84
N ASP A 10 48.09 -6.50 -16.74
CA ASP A 10 49.49 -6.05 -16.92
C ASP A 10 49.97 -5.00 -15.92
N LYS A 11 49.17 -4.68 -14.89
CA LYS A 11 49.52 -3.64 -13.92
C LYS A 11 50.64 -4.09 -12.99
N LYS A 12 51.45 -3.12 -12.55
CA LYS A 12 52.54 -3.31 -11.59
C LYS A 12 52.02 -3.92 -10.29
N HIS A 13 52.74 -4.91 -9.78
CA HIS A 13 52.52 -5.48 -8.45
C HIS A 13 52.63 -4.41 -7.37
N HIS A 14 51.70 -4.44 -6.42
CA HIS A 14 51.67 -3.58 -5.25
C HIS A 14 51.89 -4.38 -3.96
N ALA A 15 51.01 -5.32 -3.64
CA ALA A 15 51.09 -6.14 -2.43
C ALA A 15 50.30 -7.46 -2.59
N SER A 16 50.73 -8.51 -1.89
CA SER A 16 50.11 -9.85 -1.87
C SER A 16 49.87 -10.45 -3.26
N GLY A 17 50.81 -10.26 -4.21
CA GLY A 17 50.66 -10.79 -5.57
C GLY A 17 49.80 -9.92 -6.50
N TYR A 18 49.15 -8.87 -5.97
CA TYR A 18 48.15 -8.09 -6.70
C TYR A 18 48.59 -6.64 -6.98
N CYS A 19 48.05 -6.05 -8.05
CA CYS A 19 48.13 -4.59 -8.26
C CYS A 19 47.27 -3.85 -7.22
N LYS A 20 47.46 -2.52 -7.06
CA LYS A 20 46.73 -1.72 -6.06
C LYS A 20 45.21 -1.93 -6.08
N LYS A 21 44.60 -2.03 -7.27
CA LYS A 21 43.15 -2.26 -7.43
C LYS A 21 42.74 -3.65 -6.94
N HIS A 22 43.38 -4.70 -7.43
CA HIS A 22 43.05 -6.08 -7.06
C HIS A 22 43.38 -6.38 -5.59
N TYR A 23 44.43 -5.77 -5.04
CA TYR A 23 44.75 -5.84 -3.61
C TYR A 23 43.63 -5.22 -2.75
N MET A 24 43.08 -4.06 -3.15
CA MET A 24 41.96 -3.43 -2.43
C MET A 24 40.66 -4.24 -2.51
N ILE A 25 40.39 -4.87 -3.66
CA ILE A 25 39.22 -5.75 -3.84
C ILE A 25 39.39 -7.01 -2.98
N PHE A 26 40.56 -7.66 -3.05
CA PHE A 26 40.91 -8.83 -2.24
C PHE A 26 40.78 -8.56 -0.73
N LYS A 27 41.32 -7.44 -0.24
CA LYS A 27 41.21 -7.05 1.18
C LYS A 27 39.76 -6.88 1.66
N ARG A 28 38.84 -6.53 0.75
CA ARG A 28 37.43 -6.26 1.07
C ARG A 28 36.53 -7.48 0.89
N HIS A 29 36.80 -8.31 -0.11
CA HIS A 29 35.88 -9.35 -0.59
C HIS A 29 36.47 -10.76 -0.62
N GLY A 30 37.76 -10.93 -0.32
CA GLY A 30 38.46 -12.22 -0.37
C GLY A 30 38.78 -12.73 -1.79
N ASP A 31 38.12 -12.22 -2.82
CA ASP A 31 38.37 -12.54 -4.24
C ASP A 31 38.89 -11.30 -4.99
N PRO A 32 40.12 -11.32 -5.56
CA PRO A 32 40.68 -10.20 -6.31
C PRO A 32 39.94 -9.89 -7.63
N ARG A 33 39.10 -10.81 -8.13
CA ARG A 33 38.27 -10.66 -9.34
C ARG A 33 36.85 -10.19 -9.02
N ALA A 34 36.46 -10.08 -7.75
CA ALA A 34 35.14 -9.63 -7.35
C ALA A 34 34.81 -8.27 -7.98
N GLY A 35 33.76 -8.24 -8.81
CA GLY A 35 33.26 -7.02 -9.42
C GLY A 35 32.73 -6.03 -8.36
N SER A 36 32.74 -4.74 -8.68
CA SER A 36 31.96 -3.77 -7.92
C SER A 36 30.48 -4.06 -8.16
N PHE A 37 29.82 -4.76 -7.24
CA PHE A 37 28.35 -4.83 -7.25
C PHE A 37 27.84 -3.39 -7.31
N ARG A 38 27.19 -3.00 -8.42
CA ARG A 38 26.49 -1.72 -8.49
C ARG A 38 25.28 -1.88 -7.58
N ILE A 39 25.47 -1.56 -6.32
CA ILE A 39 24.36 -1.47 -5.38
C ILE A 39 23.52 -0.30 -5.91
N GLY A 40 22.30 -0.60 -6.36
CA GLY A 40 21.31 0.42 -6.67
C GLY A 40 20.77 1.03 -5.39
N CYS A 41 19.94 2.06 -5.50
CA CYS A 41 19.13 2.47 -4.36
C CYS A 41 18.10 1.36 -4.04
N LYS A 42 17.91 1.05 -2.76
CA LYS A 42 16.86 0.14 -2.24
C LYS A 42 15.43 0.64 -2.47
N VAL A 43 15.25 1.85 -2.98
CA VAL A 43 13.92 2.40 -3.22
C VAL A 43 13.48 1.89 -4.58
N GLU A 44 12.36 1.17 -4.60
CA GLU A 44 11.76 0.63 -5.82
C GLU A 44 11.63 1.70 -6.91
N GLY A 45 12.04 1.35 -8.13
CA GLY A 45 12.05 2.27 -9.28
C GLY A 45 13.15 3.35 -9.26
N CYS A 46 13.98 3.44 -8.22
CA CYS A 46 15.04 4.44 -8.15
C CYS A 46 16.31 4.00 -8.90
N LYS A 47 16.58 4.65 -10.04
CA LYS A 47 17.77 4.39 -10.88
C LYS A 47 19.05 5.10 -10.41
N ASN A 48 18.99 5.82 -9.29
CA ASN A 48 20.12 6.59 -8.78
C ASN A 48 21.19 5.68 -8.18
N LYS A 49 22.45 6.11 -8.29
CA LYS A 49 23.60 5.39 -7.73
C LYS A 49 23.49 5.34 -6.21
N TYR A 50 23.82 4.19 -5.62
CA TYR A 50 23.99 4.05 -4.18
C TYR A 50 24.99 5.05 -3.63
N TYR A 51 24.68 5.57 -2.45
CA TYR A 51 25.53 6.44 -1.67
C TYR A 51 25.88 5.80 -0.31
N ALA A 52 24.88 5.58 0.55
CA ALA A 52 25.08 5.04 1.90
C ALA A 52 23.82 4.36 2.44
N LYS A 53 23.98 3.40 3.36
CA LYS A 53 22.89 2.62 4.01
C LYS A 53 21.89 1.95 3.05
N GLY A 54 22.28 1.74 1.79
CA GLY A 54 21.43 1.17 0.75
C GLY A 54 20.65 2.19 -0.06
N TYR A 55 20.87 3.49 0.17
CA TYR A 55 20.12 4.56 -0.49
C TYR A 55 21.01 5.43 -1.37
N CYS A 56 20.44 6.06 -2.39
CA CYS A 56 21.10 7.15 -3.13
C CYS A 56 21.26 8.40 -2.24
N SER A 57 22.02 9.41 -2.67
CA SER A 57 22.25 10.63 -1.89
C SER A 57 20.96 11.30 -1.41
N ASN A 58 19.96 11.43 -2.29
CA ASN A 58 18.67 12.05 -1.96
C ASN A 58 17.86 11.22 -0.96
N HIS A 59 17.71 9.91 -1.19
CA HIS A 59 16.97 9.03 -0.28
C HIS A 59 17.69 8.84 1.05
N TYR A 60 19.03 8.84 1.05
CA TYR A 60 19.83 8.84 2.25
C TYR A 60 19.59 10.11 3.07
N SER A 61 19.63 11.28 2.43
CA SER A 61 19.37 12.57 3.11
C SER A 61 17.99 12.60 3.76
N ARG A 62 16.94 12.19 3.02
CA ARG A 62 15.57 12.08 3.55
C ARG A 62 15.48 11.11 4.72
N PHE A 63 16.06 9.93 4.57
CA PHE A 63 16.10 8.93 5.64
C PHE A 63 16.81 9.46 6.89
N THR A 64 17.95 10.13 6.75
CA THR A 64 18.69 10.69 7.90
C THR A 64 17.95 11.81 8.60
N LYS A 65 17.18 12.63 7.85
CA LYS A 65 16.51 13.81 8.39
C LYS A 65 15.12 13.49 8.96
N TYR A 66 14.40 12.55 8.36
CA TYR A 66 12.98 12.30 8.63
C TYR A 66 12.66 10.84 8.97
N GLY A 67 13.64 9.93 8.90
CA GLY A 67 13.44 8.50 9.16
C GLY A 67 12.83 7.71 7.99
N ASP A 68 12.37 8.38 6.93
CA ASP A 68 11.76 7.75 5.75
C ASP A 68 12.49 8.18 4.46
N PRO A 69 13.09 7.26 3.67
CA PRO A 69 13.72 7.60 2.40
C PRO A 69 12.74 8.16 1.35
N LEU A 70 11.45 7.87 1.51
CA LEU A 70 10.36 8.36 0.65
C LEU A 70 9.71 9.65 1.19
N TYR A 71 10.24 10.24 2.26
CA TYR A 71 9.67 11.46 2.85
C TYR A 71 9.51 12.57 1.80
N THR A 72 8.29 13.10 1.71
CA THR A 72 7.93 14.29 0.95
C THR A 72 7.56 15.42 1.92
N LYS A 73 7.88 16.67 1.55
CA LYS A 73 7.50 17.84 2.36
C LYS A 73 5.97 17.92 2.46
N THR A 74 5.46 18.28 3.63
CA THR A 74 4.02 18.48 3.85
C THR A 74 3.44 19.44 2.81
N GLU A 75 2.40 19.00 2.11
CA GLU A 75 1.71 19.80 1.09
C GLU A 75 1.02 21.02 1.74
N LEU A 76 1.16 22.20 1.15
CA LEU A 76 0.36 23.37 1.50
C LEU A 76 -0.96 23.32 0.72
N HIS A 77 -1.92 22.57 1.23
CA HIS A 77 -3.20 22.31 0.56
C HIS A 77 -4.37 23.17 1.10
N GLY A 78 -4.13 24.06 2.06
CA GLY A 78 -5.14 24.99 2.61
C GLY A 78 -6.28 24.36 3.44
N LEU A 79 -6.34 23.03 3.55
CA LEU A 79 -7.45 22.28 4.15
C LEU A 79 -7.07 21.52 5.43
N SER A 80 -6.02 21.92 6.12
CA SER A 80 -5.52 21.20 7.32
C SER A 80 -6.53 21.13 8.47
N LYS A 81 -7.48 22.08 8.54
CA LYS A 81 -8.59 22.09 9.52
C LYS A 81 -9.87 21.43 9.01
N SER A 82 -9.88 20.92 7.78
CA SER A 82 -11.06 20.29 7.18
C SER A 82 -11.40 18.94 7.83
N SER A 83 -12.65 18.49 7.64
CA SER A 83 -13.08 17.18 8.12
C SER A 83 -12.49 16.04 7.30
N GLU A 84 -12.19 16.31 6.03
CA GLU A 84 -11.62 15.42 5.03
C GLU A 84 -10.15 15.13 5.32
N TYR A 85 -9.40 16.19 5.67
CA TYR A 85 -8.01 16.03 6.11
C TYR A 85 -7.92 15.18 7.38
N ARG A 86 -8.81 15.41 8.35
CA ARG A 86 -8.90 14.58 9.55
C ARG A 86 -9.17 13.11 9.22
N VAL A 87 -10.08 12.83 8.28
CA VAL A 87 -10.33 11.46 7.81
C VAL A 87 -9.08 10.84 7.18
N TRP A 88 -8.39 11.57 6.31
CA TRP A 88 -7.15 11.07 5.68
C TRP A 88 -6.06 10.72 6.71
N VAL A 89 -5.87 11.57 7.72
CA VAL A 89 -4.98 11.29 8.84
C VAL A 89 -5.42 10.05 9.62
N ASP A 90 -6.73 9.89 9.83
CA ASP A 90 -7.31 8.74 10.54
C ASP A 90 -7.08 7.43 9.76
N ILE A 91 -7.24 7.46 8.42
CA ILE A 91 -6.92 6.34 7.53
C ILE A 91 -5.44 5.95 7.68
N LYS A 92 -4.51 6.91 7.63
CA LYS A 92 -3.07 6.66 7.84
C LYS A 92 -2.78 6.07 9.21
N THR A 93 -3.49 6.55 10.23
CA THR A 93 -3.37 6.02 11.59
C THR A 93 -3.82 4.56 11.66
N ARG A 94 -4.97 4.21 11.06
CA ARG A 94 -5.48 2.83 10.99
C ARG A 94 -4.49 1.88 10.29
N CYS A 95 -3.87 2.31 9.19
CA CYS A 95 -3.01 1.45 8.38
C CYS A 95 -1.57 1.33 8.88
N TYR A 96 -1.00 2.36 9.51
CA TYR A 96 0.45 2.41 9.76
C TYR A 96 0.84 2.61 11.22
N ASN A 97 -0.06 3.11 12.08
CA ASN A 97 0.27 3.30 13.49
C ASN A 97 0.04 2.00 14.27
N LYS A 98 1.12 1.21 14.45
CA LYS A 98 1.10 -0.05 15.22
C LYS A 98 0.66 0.10 16.68
N ASN A 99 0.73 1.31 17.24
CA ASN A 99 0.30 1.59 18.61
C ASN A 99 -1.18 1.98 18.69
N ALA A 100 -1.87 2.13 17.56
CA ALA A 100 -3.30 2.42 17.56
C ALA A 100 -4.08 1.16 17.98
N ASN A 101 -5.05 1.32 18.89
CA ASN A 101 -5.95 0.24 19.34
C ASN A 101 -6.72 -0.48 18.22
N GLN A 102 -6.82 0.16 17.05
CA GLN A 102 -7.51 -0.37 15.89
C GLN A 102 -6.57 -0.98 14.84
N PHE A 103 -5.25 -0.90 15.03
CA PHE A 103 -4.26 -1.34 14.04
C PHE A 103 -4.49 -2.78 13.59
N ASP A 104 -4.74 -3.70 14.52
CA ASP A 104 -4.96 -5.12 14.24
C ASP A 104 -6.13 -5.38 13.28
N ARG A 105 -7.13 -4.50 13.25
CA ARG A 105 -8.30 -4.59 12.36
C ARG A 105 -8.07 -3.99 10.97
N TYR A 106 -6.95 -3.30 10.77
CA TYR A 106 -6.61 -2.64 9.51
C TYR A 106 -5.18 -2.99 9.10
N GLY A 107 -4.17 -2.21 9.49
CA GLY A 107 -2.78 -2.46 9.13
C GLY A 107 -2.27 -3.85 9.51
N GLY A 108 -2.73 -4.39 10.64
CA GLY A 108 -2.41 -5.77 11.07
C GLY A 108 -2.98 -6.86 10.15
N ARG A 109 -4.04 -6.56 9.39
CA ARG A 109 -4.60 -7.46 8.35
C ARG A 109 -3.93 -7.29 6.98
N GLY A 110 -3.00 -6.35 6.84
CA GLY A 110 -2.40 -5.99 5.55
C GLY A 110 -3.19 -4.94 4.76
N ILE A 111 -4.24 -4.34 5.34
CA ILE A 111 -4.99 -3.25 4.68
C ILE A 111 -4.12 -2.01 4.59
N ASN A 112 -3.96 -1.51 3.37
CA ASN A 112 -3.03 -0.44 3.04
C ASN A 112 -3.74 0.73 2.33
N ILE A 113 -2.99 1.78 2.03
CA ILE A 113 -3.44 2.93 1.24
C ILE A 113 -2.68 2.92 -0.08
N CYS A 114 -3.35 3.18 -1.20
CA CYS A 114 -2.66 3.34 -2.48
C CYS A 114 -1.58 4.44 -2.40
N ASP A 115 -0.47 4.28 -3.13
CA ASP A 115 0.70 5.16 -3.01
C ASP A 115 0.36 6.64 -3.23
N LYS A 116 -0.53 6.92 -4.19
CA LYS A 116 -1.00 8.28 -4.48
C LYS A 116 -1.59 8.97 -3.24
N TRP A 117 -2.49 8.29 -2.53
CA TRP A 117 -3.14 8.84 -1.33
C TRP A 117 -2.21 8.79 -0.11
N LYS A 118 -1.34 7.79 -0.01
CA LYS A 118 -0.39 7.65 1.11
C LYS A 118 0.48 8.88 1.29
N TYR A 119 0.92 9.47 0.18
CA TYR A 119 1.89 10.57 0.15
C TYR A 119 1.30 11.95 -0.19
N SER A 120 0.03 12.03 -0.62
CA SER A 120 -0.59 13.30 -1.02
C SER A 120 -2.04 13.41 -0.55
N PHE A 121 -2.32 14.40 0.30
CA PHE A 121 -3.69 14.71 0.69
C PHE A 121 -4.44 15.34 -0.47
N SER A 122 -3.78 16.19 -1.26
CA SER A 122 -4.41 16.79 -2.45
C SER A 122 -4.89 15.71 -3.43
N ALA A 123 -4.15 14.61 -3.55
CA ALA A 123 -4.53 13.49 -4.40
C ALA A 123 -5.73 12.71 -3.83
N PHE A 124 -5.76 12.45 -2.51
CA PHE A 124 -6.95 11.91 -1.82
C PHE A 124 -8.17 12.81 -2.01
N TYR A 125 -8.02 14.12 -1.81
CA TYR A 125 -9.11 15.08 -1.90
C TYR A 125 -9.62 15.25 -3.32
N LYS A 126 -8.75 15.15 -4.34
CA LYS A 126 -9.15 15.16 -5.75
C LYS A 126 -10.05 13.99 -6.10
N ASP A 127 -9.72 12.80 -5.60
CA ASP A 127 -10.46 11.58 -5.94
C ASP A 127 -11.75 11.45 -5.11
N MET A 128 -11.69 11.75 -3.81
CA MET A 128 -12.83 11.62 -2.89
C MET A 128 -13.75 12.84 -2.85
N GLY A 129 -13.22 14.02 -3.17
CA GLY A 129 -13.93 15.28 -3.05
C GLY A 129 -14.30 15.69 -1.61
N LYS A 130 -15.11 16.75 -1.53
CA LYS A 130 -15.73 17.22 -0.29
C LYS A 130 -16.77 16.20 0.19
N LYS A 131 -16.92 16.05 1.51
CA LYS A 131 -18.01 15.25 2.07
C LYS A 131 -19.36 15.77 1.57
N LEU A 132 -20.15 14.87 0.98
CA LEU A 132 -21.42 15.21 0.35
C LEU A 132 -22.51 15.62 1.37
N PHE A 133 -22.40 15.17 2.63
CA PHE A 133 -23.37 15.46 3.68
C PHE A 133 -22.73 15.49 5.08
N LEU A 134 -23.44 16.11 6.02
CA LEU A 134 -23.01 16.21 7.42
C LEU A 134 -22.84 14.81 8.02
N ASN A 135 -21.74 14.59 8.74
CA ASN A 135 -21.37 13.31 9.34
C ASN A 135 -21.12 12.16 8.36
N ALA A 136 -20.87 12.44 7.08
CA ALA A 136 -20.41 11.41 6.15
C ALA A 136 -19.14 10.70 6.67
N GLN A 137 -19.18 9.37 6.60
CA GLN A 137 -18.11 8.47 7.00
C GLN A 137 -17.41 7.90 5.77
N ILE A 138 -16.10 7.67 5.88
CA ILE A 138 -15.38 6.91 4.88
C ILE A 138 -15.70 5.42 5.08
N ASP A 139 -16.14 4.77 4.02
CA ASP A 139 -16.41 3.33 3.95
C ASP A 139 -15.59 2.73 2.81
N ARG A 140 -15.14 1.48 3.01
CA ARG A 140 -14.52 0.68 1.95
C ARG A 140 -15.58 -0.25 1.36
N ILE A 141 -15.80 -0.23 0.04
CA ILE A 141 -16.84 -1.03 -0.61
C ILE A 141 -16.62 -2.52 -0.35
N ASP A 142 -15.40 -2.99 -0.61
CA ASP A 142 -14.84 -4.23 -0.11
C ASP A 142 -14.08 -3.95 1.20
N ASN A 143 -14.61 -4.47 2.30
CA ASN A 143 -14.06 -4.26 3.64
C ASN A 143 -12.63 -4.82 3.79
N ASP A 144 -12.26 -5.80 2.97
CA ASP A 144 -10.97 -6.49 2.99
C ASP A 144 -9.98 -5.87 1.98
N GLY A 145 -10.48 -5.03 1.07
CA GLY A 145 -9.66 -4.24 0.14
C GLY A 145 -8.95 -3.03 0.78
N ASN A 146 -8.12 -2.37 -0.02
CA ASN A 146 -7.31 -1.22 0.39
C ASN A 146 -8.09 0.10 0.37
N TYR A 147 -7.50 1.16 0.93
CA TYR A 147 -7.98 2.52 0.72
C TYR A 147 -7.48 3.06 -0.62
N GLU A 148 -8.36 3.09 -1.61
CA GLU A 148 -8.12 3.56 -2.97
C GLU A 148 -9.42 4.10 -3.60
N PRO A 149 -9.34 4.92 -4.67
CA PRO A 149 -10.51 5.58 -5.25
C PRO A 149 -11.67 4.63 -5.57
N ASP A 150 -11.36 3.47 -6.14
CA ASP A 150 -12.38 2.51 -6.59
C ASP A 150 -12.98 1.69 -5.45
N ASN A 151 -12.30 1.63 -4.30
CA ASN A 151 -12.78 0.91 -3.12
C ASN A 151 -13.31 1.83 -2.03
N CYS A 152 -13.29 3.15 -2.19
CA CYS A 152 -13.66 4.08 -1.11
C CYS A 152 -14.83 4.98 -1.51
N ARG A 153 -15.73 5.22 -0.54
CA ARG A 153 -16.88 6.11 -0.75
C ARG A 153 -17.29 6.82 0.53
N TRP A 154 -17.94 7.97 0.36
CA TRP A 154 -18.62 8.67 1.45
C TRP A 154 -19.99 8.06 1.68
N VAL A 155 -20.27 7.62 2.91
CA VAL A 155 -21.54 6.98 3.26
C VAL A 155 -22.11 7.49 4.57
N THR A 156 -23.40 7.23 4.77
CA THR A 156 -24.06 7.46 6.05
C THR A 156 -23.65 6.37 7.05
N HIS A 157 -23.82 6.66 8.33
CA HIS A 157 -23.56 5.69 9.41
C HIS A 157 -24.32 4.36 9.19
N VAL A 158 -25.58 4.42 8.74
CA VAL A 158 -26.40 3.23 8.49
C VAL A 158 -25.79 2.34 7.41
N ILE A 159 -25.24 2.93 6.35
CA ILE A 159 -24.60 2.19 5.26
C ILE A 159 -23.29 1.55 5.76
N ASN A 160 -22.46 2.30 6.49
CA ASN A 160 -21.20 1.79 7.04
C ASN A 160 -21.43 0.59 7.99
N VAL A 161 -22.43 0.66 8.88
CA VAL A 161 -22.79 -0.43 9.79
C VAL A 161 -23.22 -1.69 9.04
N ARG A 162 -23.99 -1.54 7.96
CA ARG A 162 -24.40 -2.66 7.10
C ARG A 162 -23.22 -3.35 6.40
N ASN A 163 -22.11 -2.63 6.23
CA ASN A 163 -20.87 -3.14 5.65
C ASN A 163 -19.88 -3.66 6.69
N SER A 164 -20.29 -3.81 7.95
CA SER A 164 -19.44 -4.34 9.01
C SER A 164 -19.24 -5.86 8.91
N SER A 165 -18.16 -6.34 9.53
CA SER A 165 -17.83 -7.77 9.63
C SER A 165 -18.88 -8.61 10.35
N CYS A 166 -19.76 -7.98 11.15
CA CYS A 166 -20.85 -8.67 11.82
C CYS A 166 -22.06 -8.92 10.91
N SER A 167 -22.13 -8.26 9.74
CA SER A 167 -23.24 -8.43 8.81
C SER A 167 -23.07 -9.69 7.96
N LYS A 168 -24.07 -10.59 7.98
CA LYS A 168 -24.05 -11.80 7.14
C LYS A 168 -24.07 -11.48 5.64
N ILE A 169 -24.83 -10.45 5.26
CA ILE A 169 -24.90 -9.94 3.88
C ILE A 169 -24.43 -8.49 3.86
N THR A 170 -23.27 -8.28 3.24
CA THR A 170 -22.69 -6.97 2.96
C THR A 170 -23.14 -6.47 1.60
N ILE A 171 -22.81 -5.23 1.27
CA ILE A 171 -23.17 -4.61 -0.02
C ILE A 171 -22.54 -5.37 -1.19
N GLN A 172 -21.31 -5.85 -1.03
CA GLN A 172 -20.63 -6.69 -2.02
C GLN A 172 -21.39 -8.01 -2.26
N LYS A 173 -21.77 -8.71 -1.19
CA LYS A 173 -22.54 -9.96 -1.29
C LYS A 173 -23.92 -9.74 -1.93
N VAL A 174 -24.55 -8.60 -1.68
CA VAL A 174 -25.80 -8.21 -2.38
C VAL A 174 -25.59 -8.13 -3.89
N ASN A 175 -24.49 -7.53 -4.33
CA ASN A 175 -24.17 -7.42 -5.75
C ASN A 175 -23.86 -8.79 -6.36
N GLU A 176 -23.07 -9.62 -5.66
CA GLU A 176 -22.80 -11.00 -6.09
C GLU A 176 -24.08 -11.83 -6.23
N VAL A 177 -24.99 -11.76 -5.25
CA VAL A 177 -26.31 -12.41 -5.29
C VAL A 177 -27.11 -11.97 -6.53
N ARG A 178 -27.13 -10.66 -6.83
CA ARG A 178 -27.82 -10.13 -8.01
C ARG A 178 -27.20 -10.63 -9.30
N THR A 179 -25.87 -10.60 -9.41
CA THR A 179 -25.14 -11.06 -10.60
C THR A 179 -25.35 -12.54 -10.86
N GLN A 180 -25.12 -13.41 -9.87
CA GLN A 180 -25.28 -14.86 -10.01
C GLN A 180 -26.70 -15.25 -10.41
N TYR A 181 -27.71 -14.60 -9.81
CA TYR A 181 -29.11 -14.86 -10.14
C TYR A 181 -29.46 -14.40 -11.56
N ASN A 182 -29.06 -13.19 -11.96
CA ASN A 182 -29.38 -12.63 -13.27
C ASN A 182 -28.68 -13.38 -14.41
N ASN A 183 -27.50 -13.96 -14.15
CA ASN A 183 -26.79 -14.81 -15.11
C ASN A 183 -27.36 -16.23 -15.18
N GLY A 184 -28.28 -16.61 -14.29
CA GLY A 184 -28.83 -17.97 -14.19
C GLY A 184 -27.85 -18.99 -13.61
N GLU A 185 -26.79 -18.54 -12.94
CA GLU A 185 -25.74 -19.40 -12.35
C GLU A 185 -26.21 -20.09 -11.06
N SER A 186 -27.07 -19.42 -10.28
CA SER A 186 -27.55 -19.89 -8.99
C SER A 186 -29.03 -19.56 -8.77
N THR A 187 -29.77 -20.50 -8.20
CA THR A 187 -31.16 -20.33 -7.76
C THR A 187 -31.24 -19.62 -6.40
N ILE A 188 -32.45 -19.14 -6.04
CA ILE A 188 -32.70 -18.54 -4.72
C ILE A 188 -32.36 -19.50 -3.58
N THR A 189 -32.58 -20.81 -3.78
CA THR A 189 -32.30 -21.84 -2.78
C THR A 189 -30.80 -22.01 -2.57
N GLU A 190 -30.03 -22.14 -3.65
CA GLU A 190 -28.57 -22.29 -3.59
C GLU A 190 -27.92 -21.05 -2.97
N LEU A 191 -28.34 -19.83 -3.36
CA LEU A 191 -27.84 -18.59 -2.79
C LEU A 191 -28.15 -18.46 -1.29
N SER A 192 -29.31 -18.93 -0.84
CA SER A 192 -29.68 -18.95 0.58
C SER A 192 -28.74 -19.84 1.40
N GLU A 193 -28.34 -20.98 0.84
CA GLU A 193 -27.43 -21.95 1.45
C GLU A 193 -25.98 -21.43 1.43
N ILE A 194 -25.50 -20.94 0.29
CA ILE A 194 -24.16 -20.34 0.11
C ILE A 194 -23.91 -19.23 1.13
N TYR A 195 -24.86 -18.29 1.26
CA TYR A 195 -24.69 -17.13 2.13
C TYR A 195 -25.25 -17.35 3.55
N GLY A 196 -25.83 -18.52 3.84
CA GLY A 196 -26.33 -18.88 5.18
C GLY A 196 -27.42 -17.94 5.72
N VAL A 197 -28.33 -17.49 4.83
CA VAL A 197 -29.43 -16.56 5.15
C VAL A 197 -30.78 -17.12 4.69
N ASN A 198 -31.88 -16.64 5.26
CA ASN A 198 -33.22 -17.08 4.87
C ASN A 198 -33.53 -16.75 3.38
N ARG A 199 -34.14 -17.68 2.64
CA ARG A 199 -34.56 -17.52 1.23
C ARG A 199 -35.38 -16.23 0.98
N ARG A 200 -36.16 -15.78 1.96
CA ARG A 200 -36.91 -14.51 1.89
C ARG A 200 -36.00 -13.28 1.80
N ILE A 201 -34.83 -13.31 2.44
CA ILE A 201 -33.83 -12.23 2.35
C ILE A 201 -33.29 -12.15 0.93
N ILE A 202 -32.88 -13.30 0.36
CA ILE A 202 -32.41 -13.39 -1.03
C ILE A 202 -33.50 -12.92 -2.01
N GLN A 203 -34.74 -13.36 -1.81
CA GLN A 203 -35.86 -12.94 -2.62
C GLN A 203 -36.12 -11.42 -2.53
N ASN A 204 -35.98 -10.81 -1.35
CA ASN A 204 -36.11 -9.37 -1.18
C ASN A 204 -34.97 -8.59 -1.85
N ILE A 205 -33.74 -9.13 -1.84
CA ILE A 205 -32.57 -8.55 -2.54
C ILE A 205 -32.81 -8.52 -4.06
N ILE A 206 -33.23 -9.65 -4.63
CA ILE A 206 -33.50 -9.78 -6.08
C ILE A 206 -34.66 -8.87 -6.50
N ARG A 207 -35.74 -8.83 -5.70
CA ARG A 207 -36.91 -7.97 -5.96
C ARG A 207 -36.68 -6.50 -5.62
N GLN A 208 -35.47 -6.12 -5.21
CA GLN A 208 -35.12 -4.75 -4.81
C GLN A 208 -36.08 -4.18 -3.75
N LYS A 209 -36.62 -5.02 -2.84
CA LYS A 209 -37.42 -4.55 -1.69
C LYS A 209 -36.56 -4.07 -0.52
N THR A 210 -35.29 -4.46 -0.53
CA THR A 210 -34.25 -4.06 0.41
C THR A 210 -33.00 -3.68 -0.37
N TRP A 211 -32.04 -3.00 0.28
CA TRP A 211 -30.77 -2.58 -0.34
C TRP A 211 -30.99 -1.72 -1.62
N LEU A 212 -31.76 -0.64 -1.43
CA LEU A 212 -32.09 0.36 -2.43
C LEU A 212 -30.93 1.36 -2.55
N PHE A 213 -30.00 1.09 -3.45
CA PHE A 213 -28.90 1.95 -3.86
C PHE A 213 -28.35 1.45 -5.18
#